data_AF-A0A2M7AFD6-F1
#
_entry.id   AF-A0A2M7AFD6-F1
#
_cell.length_a   1.000
_cell.length_b   1.000
_cell.length_c   1.000
_cell.angle_alpha   90.00
_cell.angle_beta   90.00
_cell.angle_gamma   90.00
#
_symmetry.space_group_name_H-M   'P 1'
#
loop_
_entity.id
_entity.type
_entity.pdbx_description
1 polymer ?
#
loop_
_entity_poly.entity_id
_entity_poly.type
_entity_poly.pdbx_seq_one_letter_code
_entity_poly.pdbx_strand_id
1 'polypeptide(L)'
;MHPNKHIREAVRYAEALGWRLVKAGGHAHLWGTLRCPEGTRTGCSIRIMSTPYAPERHALDIQRVADRCPHREVQPRLLSVR
;
A
#
# COMPACT_ATOMS: atom_id res chain seq x y z
N MET A 1 2.74 -1.62 -12.83
CA MET A 1 3.00 -0.16 -12.73
C MET A 1 1.69 0.62 -12.91
N HIS A 2 1.36 1.61 -12.07
CA HIS A 2 0.11 2.43 -12.18
C HIS A 2 0.34 3.59 -13.16
N PRO A 3 -0.62 4.01 -14.01
CA PRO A 3 -0.40 5.08 -14.98
C PRO A 3 -0.09 6.45 -14.33
N ASN A 4 -0.81 6.83 -13.28
CA ASN A 4 -0.56 8.10 -12.58
C ASN A 4 0.71 8.03 -11.70
N LYS A 5 1.58 9.05 -11.79
CA LYS A 5 2.87 9.14 -11.06
C LYS A 5 2.73 9.27 -9.53
N HIS A 6 1.78 10.07 -9.04
CA HIS A 6 1.59 10.31 -7.60
C HIS A 6 1.15 9.03 -6.90
N ILE A 7 0.27 8.26 -7.54
CA ILE A 7 -0.15 6.94 -7.03
C ILE A 7 1.03 5.97 -7.03
N ARG A 8 1.90 5.98 -8.04
CA ARG A 8 3.12 5.15 -8.04
C ARG A 8 4.05 5.49 -6.88
N GLU A 9 4.29 6.78 -6.61
CA GLU A 9 5.12 7.22 -5.49
C GLU A 9 4.51 6.83 -4.14
N ALA A 10 3.19 7.03 -3.96
CA ALA A 10 2.50 6.63 -2.73
C ALA A 10 2.54 5.11 -2.50
N VAL A 11 2.43 4.30 -3.57
CA VAL A 11 2.60 2.84 -3.48
C VAL A 11 4.01 2.48 -3.05
N ARG A 12 5.04 3.06 -3.67
CA ARG A 12 6.45 2.83 -3.30
C ARG A 12 6.73 3.24 -1.85
N TYR A 13 6.14 4.35 -1.40
CA TYR A 13 6.22 4.79 -0.01
C TYR A 13 5.63 3.75 0.95
N ALA A 14 4.41 3.27 0.67
CA ALA A 14 3.79 2.22 1.48
C ALA A 14 4.62 0.92 1.46
N GLU A 15 5.14 0.51 0.31
CA GLU A 15 6.02 -0.67 0.18
C GLU A 15 7.30 -0.52 1.03
N ALA A 16 7.89 0.67 1.09
CA ALA A 16 9.03 0.96 1.97
C ALA A 16 8.69 0.85 3.46
N LEU A 17 7.41 0.99 3.83
CA LEU A 17 6.88 0.77 5.19
C LEU A 17 6.45 -0.69 5.44
N GLY A 18 6.80 -1.62 4.54
CA GLY A 18 6.47 -3.05 4.67
C GLY A 18 5.09 -3.44 4.15
N TRP A 19 4.34 -2.52 3.54
CA TRP A 19 3.05 -2.86 2.95
C TRP A 19 3.24 -3.67 1.66
N ARG A 20 2.30 -4.58 1.40
CA ARG A 20 2.30 -5.43 0.21
C ARG A 20 1.22 -4.99 -0.77
N LEU A 21 1.60 -4.79 -2.03
CA LEU A 21 0.66 -4.57 -3.13
C LEU A 21 0.08 -5.90 -3.63
N VAL A 22 -1.25 -6.02 -3.60
CA VAL A 22 -2.00 -7.09 -4.26
C VAL A 22 -2.66 -6.52 -5.52
N LYS A 23 -2.24 -6.98 -6.69
CA LYS A 23 -2.83 -6.53 -7.95
C LYS A 23 -4.24 -7.05 -8.14
N ALA A 24 -5.12 -6.19 -8.65
CA ALA A 24 -6.46 -6.59 -9.07
C ALA A 24 -6.42 -7.16 -10.50
N GLY A 25 -7.42 -7.98 -10.84
CA GLY A 25 -7.65 -8.44 -12.21
C GLY A 25 -8.10 -7.31 -13.15
N GLY A 26 -8.04 -7.56 -14.46
CA GLY A 26 -8.20 -6.54 -15.51
C GLY A 26 -9.61 -5.96 -15.73
N HIS A 27 -10.63 -6.41 -14.98
CA HIS A 27 -12.04 -6.06 -15.24
C HIS A 27 -12.67 -5.12 -14.19
N ALA A 28 -11.90 -4.54 -13.28
CA ALA A 28 -12.42 -3.68 -12.22
C ALA A 28 -11.85 -2.25 -12.28
N HIS A 29 -12.64 -1.28 -11.78
CA HIS A 29 -12.14 0.07 -11.45
C HIS A 29 -11.03 0.06 -10.39
N LEU A 30 -10.77 -1.10 -9.80
CA LEU A 30 -9.69 -1.37 -8.87
C LEU A 30 -8.42 -1.73 -9.63
N TRP A 31 -7.33 -1.02 -9.38
CA TRP A 31 -6.01 -1.34 -9.91
C TRP A 31 -5.25 -2.32 -9.02
N GLY A 32 -5.46 -2.23 -7.70
CA GLY A 32 -4.81 -3.07 -6.71
C GLY A 32 -5.27 -2.72 -5.29
N THR A 33 -4.77 -3.44 -4.30
CA THR A 33 -5.01 -3.18 -2.88
C THR A 33 -3.69 -3.28 -2.15
N LEU A 34 -3.35 -2.27 -1.35
CA LEU A 34 -2.25 -2.34 -0.40
C LEU A 34 -2.75 -2.99 0.89
N ARG A 35 -1.96 -3.92 1.43
CA ARG A 35 -2.21 -4.59 2.72
C ARG A 35 -1.02 -4.38 3.64
N CYS A 36 -1.28 -4.04 4.90
CA CYS A 36 -0.22 -3.86 5.89
C CYS A 36 0.41 -5.21 6.32
N PRO A 37 1.55 -5.20 7.04
CA PRO A 37 2.28 -6.40 7.45
C PRO A 37 1.47 -7.42 8.26
N GLU A 38 0.48 -6.96 9.04
CA GLU A 38 -0.37 -7.80 9.89
C GLU A 38 -0.93 -9.03 9.17
N GLY A 39 -1.31 -8.91 7.89
CA GLY A 39 -1.69 -10.05 7.06
C GLY A 39 -2.97 -10.80 7.44
N THR A 40 -3.62 -10.47 8.56
CA THR A 40 -4.88 -11.08 9.02
C THR A 40 -6.11 -10.27 8.58
N ARG A 41 -7.32 -10.78 8.86
CA ARG A 41 -8.59 -10.09 8.54
C ARG A 41 -8.76 -8.76 9.27
N THR A 42 -8.05 -8.53 10.37
CA THR A 42 -8.06 -7.29 11.15
C THR A 42 -7.01 -6.29 10.67
N GLY A 43 -6.16 -6.68 9.71
CA GLY A 43 -5.14 -5.82 9.14
C GLY A 43 -5.70 -4.64 8.35
N CYS A 44 -4.91 -3.57 8.29
CA CYS A 44 -5.23 -2.39 7.49
C CYS A 44 -5.10 -2.69 5.99
N SER A 45 -5.98 -2.08 5.19
CA SER A 45 -5.88 -2.12 3.73
C SER A 45 -6.41 -0.85 3.08
N ILE A 46 -5.92 -0.53 1.89
CA ILE A 46 -6.46 0.55 1.05
C ILE A 46 -6.53 0.09 -0.41
N ARG A 47 -7.69 0.34 -1.04
CA ARG A 47 -7.92 0.10 -2.46
C ARG A 47 -7.25 1.20 -3.27
N ILE A 48 -6.57 0.81 -4.35
CA ILE A 48 -5.97 1.71 -5.32
C ILE A 48 -6.85 1.68 -6.56
N MET A 49 -7.44 2.80 -6.92
CA MET A 49 -8.35 2.91 -8.07
C MET A 49 -7.57 3.12 -9.36
N SER A 50 -8.01 2.52 -10.47
CA SER A 50 -7.39 2.66 -11.80
C SER A 50 -7.55 4.06 -12.39
N THR A 51 -8.71 4.69 -12.16
CA THR A 51 -9.10 5.99 -12.72
C THR A 51 -9.76 6.88 -11.65
N PRO A 52 -9.02 7.30 -10.60
CA PRO A 52 -9.58 8.17 -9.57
C PRO A 52 -9.81 9.57 -10.12
N TYR A 53 -10.91 10.21 -9.70
CA TYR A 53 -11.23 11.60 -10.08
C TYR A 53 -10.14 12.59 -9.65
N ALA A 54 -9.55 12.41 -8.47
CA ALA A 54 -8.47 13.24 -7.93
C ALA A 54 -7.27 12.36 -7.53
N PRO A 55 -6.32 12.09 -8.45
CA PRO A 55 -5.23 11.14 -8.21
C PRO A 55 -4.24 11.58 -7.12
N GLU A 56 -3.98 12.88 -6.97
CA GLU A 56 -3.10 13.43 -5.93
C GLU A 56 -3.73 13.22 -4.54
N ARG A 57 -5.04 13.48 -4.41
CA ARG A 57 -5.76 13.22 -3.16
C ARG A 57 -5.76 11.73 -2.83
N HIS A 58 -5.98 10.88 -3.84
CA HIS A 58 -5.94 9.44 -3.65
C HIS A 58 -4.55 8.95 -3.22
N ALA A 59 -3.48 9.52 -3.77
CA ALA A 59 -2.11 9.26 -3.34
C ALA A 59 -1.87 9.67 -1.87
N LEU A 60 -2.35 10.84 -1.46
CA LEU A 60 -2.29 11.29 -0.07
C LEU A 60 -3.07 10.34 0.87
N ASP A 61 -4.22 9.82 0.44
CA ASP A 61 -4.99 8.87 1.23
C ASP A 61 -4.21 7.57 1.44
N ILE A 62 -3.52 7.06 0.41
CA ILE A 62 -2.61 5.90 0.53
C ILE A 62 -1.53 6.16 1.57
N GLN A 63 -0.84 7.30 1.49
CA GLN A 63 0.21 7.66 2.44
C GLN A 63 -0.33 7.77 3.88
N ARG A 64 -1.46 8.47 4.08
CA ARG A 64 -2.07 8.63 5.41
C ARG A 64 -2.48 7.30 6.03
N VAL A 65 -3.02 6.37 5.23
CA VAL A 65 -3.39 5.04 5.72
C VAL A 65 -2.14 4.25 6.11
N ALA A 66 -1.07 4.36 5.32
CA ALA A 66 0.22 3.74 5.64
C ALA A 66 0.81 4.28 6.95
N ASP A 67 0.84 5.60 7.12
CA ASP A 67 1.41 6.28 8.31
C ASP A 67 0.64 5.98 9.59
N ARG A 68 -0.70 5.91 9.50
CA ARG A 68 -1.59 5.64 10.65
C ARG A 68 -1.67 4.18 11.03
N CYS A 69 -1.01 3.29 10.29
CA CYS A 69 -1.04 1.87 10.60
C CYS A 69 -0.28 1.58 11.90
N PRO A 70 -0.92 0.88 12.86
CA PRO A 70 -0.24 0.47 14.08
C PRO A 70 0.69 -0.73 13.85
N HIS A 71 0.51 -1.49 12.77
CA HIS A 71 1.24 -2.71 12.44
C HIS A 71 2.56 -2.41 11.73
N ARG A 72 3.39 -1.56 12.33
CA ARG A 72 4.72 -1.25 11.79
C ARG A 72 5.58 -2.49 11.90
N GLU A 73 6.13 -2.95 10.77
CA GLU A 73 7.18 -3.94 10.79
C GLU A 73 8.42 -3.28 11.41
N VAL A 74 8.73 -3.61 12.66
CA VAL A 74 10.10 -3.45 13.16
C VAL A 74 10.90 -4.45 12.36
N GLN A 75 11.64 -4.01 11.33
CA GLN A 75 12.51 -4.90 10.58
C GLN A 75 13.39 -5.66 11.59
N PRO A 76 13.29 -6.99 11.70
CA PRO A 76 14.19 -7.76 12.54
C PRO A 76 15.52 -7.89 11.80
N ARG A 77 16.20 -6.77 11.53
CA ARG A 77 17.61 -6.81 11.18
C ARG A 77 18.35 -7.17 12.47
N LEU A 78 18.83 -8.41 12.57
CA LEU A 78 19.77 -8.98 13.56
C LEU A 78 19.25 -10.13 14.43
N LEU A 79 18.43 -11.05 13.91
CA LEU A 79 18.37 -12.43 14.43
C LEU A 79 18.46 -13.45 13.28
N SER A 80 19.56 -13.38 12.54
CA SER A 80 20.11 -14.53 11.82
C SER A 80 21.64 -14.40 11.76
N VAL A 81 22.27 -14.25 12.93
CA VAL A 81 23.67 -14.65 13.08
C VAL A 81 23.66 -15.95 13.88
N ARG A 82 24.06 -17.00 13.15
CA ARG A 82 24.31 -18.39 13.56
C ARG A 82 23.08 -19.28 13.65
#